data_AF-A0A1J3GAL7-F1
#
_entry.id   AF-A0A1J3GAL7-F1
#
_cell.length_a   1.000
_cell.length_b   1.000
_cell.length_c   1.000
_cell.angle_alpha   90.00
_cell.angle_beta   90.00
_cell.angle_gamma   90.00
#
_symmetry.space_group_name_H-M   'P 1'
#
loop_
_entity.id
_entity.type
_entity.pdbx_description
1 polymer ?
#
loop_
_entity_poly.entity_id
_entity_poly.type
_entity_poly.pdbx_seq_one_letter_code
_entity_poly.pdbx_strand_id
1 'polypeptide(L)'
;MPTETLDKTQGLVEEMFKEIRNTNKAIFPGQPCTADHLQILVKAVPIKQSHKLRILWPVTPNIHHNEEAPCRYLSHLIGHEGEGSLFYA
;
A
#
# COMPACT_ATOMS: atom_id res chain seq x y z
N MET A 1 -11.28 23.38 -14.58
CA MET A 1 -9.82 23.50 -14.70
C MET A 1 -9.38 24.60 -13.75
N PRO A 2 -8.31 24.44 -12.96
CA PRO A 2 -7.85 25.51 -12.08
C PRO A 2 -7.57 26.75 -12.94
N THR A 3 -8.09 27.90 -12.52
CA THR A 3 -8.07 29.17 -13.26
C THR A 3 -6.81 29.98 -13.02
N GLU A 4 -5.94 29.54 -12.11
CA GLU A 4 -4.69 30.23 -11.77
C GLU A 4 -3.51 29.71 -12.58
N THR A 5 -2.55 30.59 -12.88
CA THR A 5 -1.34 30.21 -13.60
C THR A 5 -0.41 29.41 -12.70
N LEU A 6 0.50 28.63 -13.31
CA LEU A 6 1.54 27.90 -12.59
C LEU A 6 2.37 28.84 -11.69
N ASP A 7 2.72 30.03 -12.19
CA ASP A 7 3.49 31.03 -11.44
C ASP A 7 2.76 31.50 -10.16
N LYS A 8 1.45 31.75 -10.25
CA LYS A 8 0.64 32.14 -9.08
C LYS A 8 0.58 31.02 -8.05
N THR A 9 0.41 29.79 -8.53
CA THR A 9 0.33 28.60 -7.66
C THR A 9 1.67 28.35 -6.95
N GLN A 10 2.79 28.49 -7.68
CA GLN A 10 4.12 28.37 -7.11
C GLN A 10 4.36 29.43 -6.02
N GLY A 11 4.04 30.70 -6.30
CA GLY A 11 4.20 31.79 -5.33
C GLY A 11 3.42 31.55 -4.03
N LEU A 12 2.18 31.07 -4.14
CA LEU A 12 1.36 30.72 -2.97
C LEU A 12 1.96 29.56 -2.15
N VAL A 13 2.43 28.50 -2.81
CA VAL A 13 3.06 27.36 -2.12
C VAL A 13 4.36 27.78 -1.44
N GLU A 14 5.21 28.57 -2.10
CA GLU A 14 6.44 29.08 -1.50
C GLU A 14 6.14 29.97 -0.28
N GLU A 15 5.18 30.88 -0.38
CA GLU A 15 4.77 31.74 0.74
C GLU A 15 4.32 30.93 1.94
N MET A 16 3.47 29.92 1.73
CA MET A 16 2.87 29.13 2.80
C MET A 16 3.84 28.12 3.44
N PHE A 17 4.74 27.52 2.67
CA PHE A 17 5.51 26.35 3.11
C PHE A 17 7.01 26.61 3.31
N LYS A 18 7.57 27.76 2.89
CA LYS A 18 9.02 28.05 2.99
C LYS A 18 9.60 27.95 4.41
N GLU A 19 8.79 28.22 5.43
CA GLU A 19 9.26 28.22 6.83
C GLU A 19 9.35 26.82 7.43
N ILE A 20 8.79 25.80 6.76
CA ILE A 20 8.83 24.42 7.22
C ILE A 20 10.23 23.85 7.02
N ARG A 21 10.94 23.65 8.13
CA ARG A 21 12.30 23.10 8.13
C ARG A 21 12.31 21.62 7.76
N ASN A 22 13.13 21.26 6.78
CA ASN A 22 13.44 19.86 6.50
C ASN A 22 14.28 19.28 7.65
N THR A 23 13.78 18.20 8.27
CA THR A 23 14.46 17.50 9.38
C THR A 23 15.19 16.24 8.95
N ASN A 24 15.26 15.96 7.63
CA ASN A 24 15.93 14.81 7.03
C ASN A 24 15.58 13.47 7.72
N LYS A 25 14.33 13.32 8.15
CA LYS A 25 13.88 12.08 8.79
C LYS A 25 13.92 10.94 7.80
N ALA A 26 14.55 9.83 8.20
CA ALA A 26 14.56 8.61 7.42
C ALA A 26 13.15 8.02 7.32
N ILE A 27 12.82 7.52 6.13
CA ILE A 27 11.70 6.61 5.92
C ILE A 27 12.11 5.27 6.51
N PHE A 28 11.24 4.63 7.30
CA PHE A 28 11.54 3.36 7.98
C PHE A 28 12.03 2.31 6.96
N PRO A 29 13.31 1.92 7.02
CA PRO A 29 13.83 0.89 6.14
C PRO A 29 13.50 -0.49 6.73
N GLY A 30 12.93 -1.38 5.93
CA GLY A 30 12.88 -2.81 6.24
C GLY A 30 11.51 -3.46 6.25
N GLN A 31 11.54 -4.77 6.50
CA GLN A 31 10.37 -5.63 6.58
C GLN A 31 9.78 -5.55 8.01
N PRO A 32 8.46 -5.29 8.17
CA PRO A 32 7.85 -5.19 9.50
C PRO A 32 7.76 -6.54 10.23
N CYS A 33 7.92 -7.64 9.51
CA CYS A 33 7.85 -9.00 10.04
C CYS A 33 9.23 -9.65 10.11
N THR A 34 9.59 -10.19 11.28
CA THR A 34 10.73 -11.09 11.48
C THR A 34 10.29 -12.54 11.31
N ALA A 35 11.21 -13.50 11.38
CA ALA A 35 10.89 -14.93 11.25
C ALA A 35 9.80 -15.38 12.23
N ASP A 36 9.83 -14.87 13.48
CA ASP A 36 8.85 -15.19 14.52
C ASP A 36 7.42 -14.70 14.19
N HIS A 37 7.28 -13.76 13.25
CA HIS A 37 6.00 -13.25 12.79
C HIS A 37 5.46 -13.98 11.55
N LEU A 38 6.21 -14.96 11.01
CA LEU A 38 5.82 -15.73 9.82
C LEU A 38 5.25 -17.09 10.20
N GLN A 39 4.44 -17.67 9.31
CA GLN A 39 3.85 -19.00 9.48
C GLN A 39 3.01 -19.16 10.77
N ILE A 40 2.49 -18.04 11.28
CA ILE A 40 1.60 -18.00 12.44
C ILE A 40 0.13 -18.07 12.03
N LEU A 41 -0.71 -18.56 12.94
CA LEU A 41 -2.17 -18.52 12.81
C LEU A 41 -2.76 -17.56 13.83
N VAL A 42 -3.39 -16.49 13.35
CA VAL A 42 -4.08 -15.51 14.19
C VAL A 42 -5.58 -15.85 14.24
N LYS A 43 -6.12 -16.10 15.43
CA LYS A 43 -7.56 -16.31 15.68
C LYS A 43 -8.13 -15.09 16.39
N ALA A 44 -9.16 -14.47 15.80
CA ALA A 44 -9.79 -13.27 16.36
C ALA A 44 -11.31 -13.45 16.46
N VAL A 45 -11.92 -12.93 17.53
CA VAL A 45 -13.37 -12.93 17.74
C VAL A 45 -13.96 -11.66 17.12
N PRO A 46 -14.83 -11.76 16.10
CA PRO A 46 -15.38 -10.59 15.44
C PRO A 46 -16.49 -9.95 16.29
N ILE A 47 -16.55 -8.61 16.31
CA ILE A 47 -17.60 -7.86 17.01
C ILE A 47 -18.96 -8.03 16.30
N LYS A 48 -18.95 -8.08 14.96
CA LYS A 48 -20.14 -8.31 14.14
C LYS A 48 -20.17 -9.76 13.68
N GLN A 49 -21.37 -10.32 13.51
CA GLN A 49 -21.54 -11.66 12.96
C GLN A 49 -21.00 -11.72 11.53
N SER A 50 -19.82 -12.29 11.37
CA SER A 50 -19.15 -12.49 10.08
C SER A 50 -18.10 -13.58 10.22
N HIS A 51 -17.85 -14.29 9.12
CA HIS A 51 -16.76 -15.25 9.01
C HIS A 51 -15.78 -14.74 7.96
N LYS A 52 -14.50 -14.66 8.32
CA LYS A 52 -13.45 -14.19 7.42
C LYS A 52 -12.19 -15.02 7.61
N LEU A 53 -11.65 -15.52 6.51
CA LEU A 53 -10.30 -16.05 6.43
C LEU A 53 -9.41 -15.00 5.76
N ARG A 54 -8.23 -14.76 6.30
CA ARG A 54 -7.23 -13.86 5.72
C ARG A 54 -5.89 -14.56 5.66
N ILE A 55 -5.29 -14.60 4.48
CA ILE A 55 -3.92 -15.04 4.27
C ILE A 55 -3.12 -13.79 3.92
N LEU A 56 -2.03 -13.55 4.65
CA LEU A 56 -1.19 -12.36 4.47
C LEU A 56 0.25 -12.78 4.24
N TRP A 57 0.87 -12.18 3.24
CA TRP A 57 2.32 -12.23 3.02
C TRP A 57 2.88 -10.83 3.24
N PRO A 58 3.91 -10.67 4.09
CA PRO A 58 4.55 -9.38 4.22
C PRO A 58 5.42 -9.15 2.97
N VAL A 59 5.14 -8.08 2.24
CA VAL A 59 5.85 -7.71 1.00
C VAL A 59 6.52 -6.36 1.22
N THR A 60 7.77 -6.23 0.78
CA THR A 60 8.51 -4.96 0.81
C THR A 60 7.74 -3.90 0.01
N PRO A 61 7.73 -2.62 0.45
CA PRO A 61 7.11 -1.55 -0.30
C PRO A 61 7.57 -1.53 -1.75
N ASN A 62 6.63 -1.69 -2.68
CA ASN A 62 6.93 -1.85 -4.11
C ASN A 62 6.79 -0.55 -4.92
N ILE A 63 6.86 0.60 -4.23
CA ILE A 63 6.65 1.91 -4.85
C ILE A 63 7.67 2.22 -5.95
N HIS A 64 8.84 1.60 -5.88
CA HIS A 64 9.89 1.74 -6.89
C HIS A 64 9.60 0.99 -8.20
N HIS A 65 8.72 -0.03 -8.21
CA HIS A 65 8.34 -0.79 -9.42
C HIS A 65 6.88 -0.52 -9.81
N ASN A 66 6.50 0.77 -9.80
CA ASN A 66 5.14 1.18 -10.13
C ASN A 66 4.79 0.93 -11.61
N GLU A 67 5.78 0.97 -12.50
CA GLU A 67 5.60 0.73 -13.94
C GLU A 67 5.34 -0.76 -14.22
N GLU A 68 6.11 -1.66 -13.61
CA GLU A 68 5.97 -3.10 -13.79
C GLU A 68 4.79 -3.67 -12.99
N ALA A 69 4.42 -3.02 -11.88
CA ALA A 69 3.29 -3.35 -11.02
C ALA A 69 3.15 -4.86 -10.69
N PRO A 70 4.22 -5.58 -10.28
CA PRO A 70 4.19 -7.04 -10.21
C PRO A 70 3.21 -7.56 -9.14
N CYS A 71 3.04 -6.85 -8.03
CA CYS A 71 2.03 -7.19 -7.01
C CYS A 71 0.61 -7.07 -7.57
N ARG A 72 0.35 -6.10 -8.45
CA ARG A 72 -0.96 -5.92 -9.10
C ARG A 72 -1.24 -7.07 -10.05
N TYR A 73 -0.24 -7.48 -10.84
CA TYR A 73 -0.34 -8.62 -11.74
C TYR A 73 -0.69 -9.92 -10.98
N LEU A 74 0.06 -10.23 -9.91
CA LEU A 74 -0.22 -11.41 -9.08
C LEU A 74 -1.59 -11.34 -8.41
N SER A 75 -1.96 -10.17 -7.87
CA SER A 75 -3.28 -9.97 -7.26
C SER A 75 -4.42 -10.20 -8.25
N HIS A 76 -4.23 -9.83 -9.51
CA HIS A 76 -5.23 -10.06 -10.55
C HIS A 76 -5.44 -11.55 -10.83
N LEU A 77 -4.34 -12.33 -10.90
CA LEU A 77 -4.42 -13.78 -11.11
C LEU A 77 -5.02 -14.51 -9.90
N ILE A 78 -4.58 -14.18 -8.69
CA ILE A 78 -5.07 -14.80 -7.46
C ILE A 78 -6.55 -14.47 -7.23
N GLY A 79 -6.96 -13.24 -7.53
CA GLY A 79 -8.34 -12.77 -7.40
C GLY A 79 -9.20 -13.00 -8.65
N HIS A 80 -8.76 -13.81 -9.61
CA HIS A 80 -9.57 -14.13 -10.77
C HIS A 80 -10.77 -15.00 -10.37
N GLU A 81 -11.93 -14.78 -10.99
CA GLU A 81 -13.19 -15.47 -10.65
C GLU A 81 -13.78 -16.28 -11.83
N GLY A 82 -13.12 -16.30 -12.99
CA GLY A 82 -13.54 -17.11 -14.14
C GLY A 82 -13.25 -18.60 -13.99
N GLU A 83 -13.67 -19.40 -14.98
CA GLU A 83 -13.43 -20.84 -15.03
C GLU A 83 -11.93 -21.18 -14.88
N GLY A 84 -11.62 -22.21 -14.08
CA GLY A 84 -10.25 -22.63 -13.77
C GLY A 84 -9.49 -21.72 -12.79
N SER A 85 -10.14 -20.70 -12.23
CA SER A 85 -9.55 -19.86 -11.17
C SER A 85 -9.58 -20.53 -9.80
N LEU A 86 -8.81 -20.00 -8.84
CA LEU A 86 -8.85 -20.44 -7.44
C LEU A 86 -10.23 -20.27 -6.81
N PHE A 87 -11.02 -19.28 -7.24
CA PHE A 87 -12.37 -19.06 -6.74
C PHE A 87 -13.38 -20.05 -7.33
N TYR A 88 -13.18 -20.45 -8.58
CA TYR A 88 -14.08 -21.37 -9.29
C TYR A 88 -13.79 -22.85 -8.99
N ALA A 89 -12.55 -23.16 -8.60
CA ALA A 89 -12.04 -24.51 -8.34
C ALA A 89 -12.81 -25.32 -7.29
#